data_AF-A0A7C3LJK2-F1
#
_entry.id   AF-A0A7C3LJK2-F1
#
_cell.length_a   1.000
_cell.length_b   1.000
_cell.length_c   1.000
_cell.angle_alpha   90.00
_cell.angle_beta   90.00
_cell.angle_gamma   90.00
#
_symmetry.space_group_name_H-M   'P 1'
#
loop_
_entity.id
_entity.type
_entity.pdbx_description
1 polymer ?
#
loop_
_entity_poly.entity_id
_entity_poly.type
_entity_poly.pdbx_seq_one_letter_code
_entity_poly.pdbx_strand_id
1 'polypeptide(L)'
;MNVAPRRPLFNRRPQSNVYRMFLWIMMMLGAVWMLQQVSRGDIKPLFEATPTPTRSVDSYLMEGDANFTAGNLDAAIEAYREAVRQNPNDAETWAKLARIQTYSS
;
A
#
# COMPACT_ATOMS: atom_id res chain seq x y z
N MET A 1 43.57 25.79 -70.09
CA MET A 1 43.85 24.66 -69.15
C MET A 1 42.83 24.71 -68.04
N ASN A 2 41.93 23.73 -68.00
CA ASN A 2 40.86 23.65 -67.01
C ASN A 2 41.37 22.85 -65.81
N VAL A 3 41.71 23.53 -64.71
CA VAL A 3 42.23 22.89 -63.49
C VAL A 3 41.07 22.56 -62.56
N ALA A 4 40.87 21.26 -62.27
CA ALA A 4 39.83 20.78 -61.39
C ALA A 4 40.00 21.31 -59.95
N PRO A 5 38.92 21.73 -59.26
CA PRO A 5 39.01 22.26 -57.90
C PRO A 5 39.42 21.16 -56.92
N ARG A 6 40.47 21.43 -56.12
CA ARG A 6 41.01 20.49 -55.13
C ARG A 6 40.03 20.35 -53.96
N ARG A 7 39.62 19.11 -53.66
CA ARG A 7 38.81 18.80 -52.47
C ARG A 7 39.61 19.15 -51.19
N PRO A 8 39.06 19.93 -50.25
CA PRO A 8 39.75 20.24 -49.01
C PRO A 8 39.93 18.98 -48.15
N LEU A 9 41.18 18.68 -47.77
CA LEU A 9 41.59 17.48 -47.01
C LEU A 9 41.35 17.58 -45.49
N PHE A 10 40.84 18.72 -45.00
CA PHE A 10 40.68 18.97 -43.57
C PHE A 10 39.19 19.01 -43.17
N ASN A 11 38.70 17.90 -42.62
CA ASN A 11 37.42 17.89 -41.91
C ASN A 11 37.54 18.74 -40.63
N ARG A 12 36.74 19.81 -40.52
CA ARG A 12 36.63 20.58 -39.28
C ARG A 12 36.00 19.68 -38.22
N ARG A 13 36.68 19.52 -37.08
CA ARG A 13 36.15 18.75 -35.94
C ARG A 13 34.83 19.38 -35.47
N PRO A 14 33.77 18.60 -35.23
CA PRO A 14 32.53 19.16 -34.69
C PRO A 14 32.83 19.78 -33.33
N GLN A 15 32.68 21.10 -33.23
CA GLN A 15 32.81 21.79 -31.95
C GLN A 15 31.68 21.33 -31.03
N SER A 16 32.02 20.74 -29.90
CA SER A 16 31.07 20.33 -28.88
C SER A 16 30.36 21.58 -28.36
N ASN A 17 29.07 21.68 -28.64
CA ASN A 17 28.28 22.81 -28.20
C ASN A 17 28.09 22.69 -26.69
N VAL A 18 28.76 23.57 -25.93
CA VAL A 18 28.80 23.55 -24.46
C VAL A 18 27.39 23.54 -23.88
N TYR A 19 26.46 24.28 -24.49
CA TYR A 19 25.04 24.28 -24.09
C TYR A 19 24.35 22.92 -24.25
N ARG A 20 24.70 22.14 -25.28
CA ARG A 20 24.19 20.77 -25.44
C ARG A 20 24.72 19.87 -24.34
N MET A 21 26.00 20.01 -23.97
CA MET A 21 26.60 19.25 -22.87
C MET A 21 25.94 19.59 -21.52
N PHE A 22 25.71 20.88 -21.24
CA PHE A 22 24.98 21.31 -20.05
C PHE A 22 23.55 20.80 -20.02
N LEU A 23 22.85 20.78 -21.17
CA LEU A 23 21.50 20.21 -21.27
C LEU A 23 21.48 18.73 -20.90
N TRP A 24 22.45 17.94 -21.39
CA TRP A 24 22.54 16.52 -21.03
C TRP A 24 22.85 16.31 -19.54
N ILE A 25 23.74 17.13 -18.97
CA ILE A 25 24.08 17.06 -17.54
C ILE A 25 22.85 17.42 -16.68
N MET A 26 22.10 18.46 -17.04
CA MET A 26 20.87 18.85 -16.36
C MET A 26 19.84 17.71 -16.39
N MET A 27 19.63 17.08 -17.55
CA MET A 27 18.71 15.94 -17.66
C MET A 27 19.18 14.74 -16.83
N MET A 28 20.49 14.45 -16.81
CA MET A 28 21.05 13.36 -16.02
C MET A 28 20.86 13.60 -14.51
N LEU A 29 21.11 14.83 -14.04
CA LEU A 29 20.89 15.21 -12.64
C LEU A 29 19.41 15.14 -12.25
N GLY A 30 18.51 15.58 -13.13
CA GLY A 30 17.06 15.46 -12.93
C GLY A 30 16.59 14.02 -12.83
N ALA A 31 17.12 13.13 -13.70
CA ALA A 31 16.81 11.70 -13.66
C ALA A 31 17.29 11.03 -12.37
N VAL A 32 18.51 11.35 -11.90
CA VAL A 32 19.03 10.85 -10.63
C VAL A 32 18.18 11.34 -9.44
N TRP A 33 17.78 12.61 -9.46
CA TRP A 33 16.90 13.17 -8.42
C TRP A 33 15.51 12.52 -8.40
N MET A 34 14.93 12.24 -9.57
CA MET A 34 13.66 11.53 -9.72
C MET A 34 13.75 10.10 -9.18
N LEU A 35 14.83 9.36 -9.50
CA LEU A 35 15.05 8.01 -8.97
C LEU A 35 15.22 8.01 -7.45
N GLN A 36 15.89 9.02 -6.89
CA GLN A 36 15.99 9.21 -5.45
C GLN A 36 14.66 9.59 -4.80
N GLN A 37 13.72 10.20 -5.53
CA GLN A 37 12.41 10.56 -4.99
C GLN A 37 11.51 9.32 -4.84
N VAL A 38 11.58 8.39 -5.80
CA VAL A 38 10.83 7.12 -5.75
C VAL A 38 11.28 6.23 -4.59
N SER A 39 12.57 6.23 -4.24
CA SER A 39 13.10 5.44 -3.12
C SER A 39 12.88 6.04 -1.74
N ARG A 40 12.45 7.31 -1.63
CA ARG A 40 12.14 7.98 -0.35
C ARG A 40 10.81 7.56 0.28
N GLY A 41 10.08 6.63 -0.33
CA GLY A 41 9.15 5.77 0.41
C GLY A 41 7.75 6.31 0.70
N ASP A 42 7.33 7.45 0.16
CA ASP A 42 5.96 7.97 0.33
C ASP A 42 5.01 7.62 -0.84
N ILE A 43 5.30 6.54 -1.57
CA ILE A 43 4.33 5.95 -2.49
C ILE A 43 3.88 4.62 -1.91
N LYS A 44 2.90 4.69 -0.99
CA LYS A 44 2.09 3.52 -0.67
C LYS A 44 1.48 3.01 -1.98
N PRO A 45 1.74 1.76 -2.41
CA PRO A 45 1.16 1.23 -3.62
C PRO A 45 -0.37 1.33 -3.52
N LEU A 46 -1.02 1.92 -4.53
CA LEU A 46 -2.49 2.04 -4.61
C LEU A 46 -3.23 0.68 -4.71
N PHE A 47 -2.48 -0.44 -4.64
CA PHE A 47 -2.96 -1.82 -4.77
C PHE A 47 -2.38 -2.75 -3.69
N GLU A 48 -1.90 -2.23 -2.55
CA GLU A 48 -1.90 -3.11 -1.38
C GLU A 48 -3.35 -3.47 -1.10
N ALA A 49 -3.60 -4.76 -0.86
CA ALA A 49 -4.89 -5.22 -0.39
C ALA A 49 -5.18 -4.43 0.89
N THR A 50 -5.98 -3.37 0.78
CA THR A 50 -6.63 -2.79 1.95
C THR A 50 -7.23 -4.01 2.64
N PRO A 51 -6.90 -4.29 3.91
CA PRO A 51 -7.70 -5.22 4.67
C PRO A 51 -9.06 -4.54 4.77
N THR A 52 -9.90 -4.75 3.76
CA THR A 52 -11.33 -4.67 3.92
C THR A 52 -11.55 -5.50 5.18
N PRO A 53 -12.16 -4.94 6.24
CA PRO A 53 -12.50 -5.72 7.40
C PRO A 53 -13.45 -6.82 6.92
N THR A 54 -12.90 -7.95 6.48
CA THR A 54 -13.68 -9.09 5.97
C THR A 54 -14.52 -9.68 7.10
N ARG A 55 -14.13 -9.38 8.34
CA ARG A 55 -14.81 -9.81 9.54
C ARG A 55 -15.84 -8.78 9.99
N SER A 56 -17.08 -8.97 9.56
CA SER A 56 -18.24 -8.23 10.06
C SER A 56 -18.53 -8.61 11.52
N VAL A 57 -19.34 -7.77 12.20
CA VAL A 57 -19.91 -8.09 13.52
C VAL A 57 -20.58 -9.47 13.51
N ASP A 58 -21.29 -9.80 12.44
CA ASP A 58 -21.96 -11.10 12.27
C ASP A 58 -20.99 -12.29 12.33
N SER A 59 -19.75 -12.12 11.83
CA SER A 59 -18.75 -13.19 11.90
C SER A 59 -18.30 -13.46 13.34
N TYR A 60 -18.18 -12.43 14.17
CA TYR A 60 -17.88 -12.58 15.60
C TYR A 60 -19.06 -13.18 16.36
N LEU A 61 -20.29 -12.79 16.01
CA LEU A 61 -21.50 -13.40 16.56
C LEU A 61 -21.58 -14.90 16.24
N MET A 62 -21.35 -15.28 14.98
CA MET A 62 -21.34 -16.69 14.56
C MET A 62 -20.23 -17.49 15.24
N GLU A 63 -19.03 -16.91 15.40
CA GLU A 63 -17.95 -17.56 16.14
C GLU A 63 -18.32 -17.73 17.62
N GLY A 64 -18.90 -16.70 18.25
CA GLY A 64 -19.36 -16.76 19.63
C GLY A 64 -20.44 -17.83 19.83
N ASP A 65 -21.41 -17.88 18.92
CA ASP A 65 -22.47 -18.90 18.91
C ASP A 65 -21.86 -20.30 18.75
N ALA A 66 -20.95 -20.50 17.79
CA ALA A 66 -20.28 -21.79 17.57
C ALA A 66 -19.46 -22.26 18.79
N ASN A 67 -18.71 -21.35 19.42
CA ASN A 67 -17.95 -21.66 20.62
C ASN A 67 -18.86 -21.97 21.82
N PHE A 68 -19.99 -21.26 21.94
CA PHE A 68 -21.00 -21.54 22.94
C PHE A 68 -21.60 -22.94 22.76
N THR A 69 -21.96 -23.34 21.54
CA THR A 69 -22.44 -24.72 21.27
C THR A 69 -21.35 -25.77 21.48
N ALA A 70 -20.09 -25.43 21.25
CA ALA A 70 -18.95 -26.30 21.53
C ALA A 70 -18.61 -26.41 23.02
N GLY A 71 -19.25 -25.62 23.89
CA GLY A 71 -18.99 -25.56 25.32
C GLY A 71 -17.73 -24.78 25.72
N ASN A 72 -17.08 -24.11 24.76
CA ASN A 72 -15.93 -23.26 25.02
C ASN A 72 -16.41 -21.83 25.38
N LEU A 73 -16.83 -21.67 26.63
CA LEU A 73 -17.43 -20.42 27.10
C LEU A 73 -16.43 -19.25 27.08
N ASP A 74 -15.16 -19.49 27.38
CA ASP A 74 -14.13 -18.45 27.38
C ASP A 74 -13.92 -17.85 25.98
N ALA A 75 -13.76 -18.71 24.97
CA ALA A 75 -13.63 -18.27 23.58
C ALA A 75 -14.91 -17.59 23.07
N ALA A 76 -16.09 -18.06 23.50
CA ALA A 76 -17.35 -17.41 23.17
C ALA A 76 -17.41 -15.98 23.73
N ILE A 77 -17.02 -15.78 25.00
CA ILE A 77 -16.98 -14.46 25.64
C ILE A 77 -16.05 -13.51 24.88
N GLU A 78 -14.87 -13.97 24.47
CA GLU A 78 -13.94 -13.14 23.69
C GLU A 78 -14.53 -12.71 22.35
N ALA A 79 -15.14 -13.64 21.61
CA ALA A 79 -15.78 -13.35 20.32
C ALA A 79 -16.93 -12.33 20.46
N TYR A 80 -17.80 -12.50 21.47
CA TYR A 80 -18.87 -11.53 21.73
C TYR A 80 -18.35 -10.16 22.18
N ARG A 81 -17.24 -10.10 22.92
CA ARG A 81 -16.62 -8.82 23.30
C ARG A 81 -16.05 -8.08 22.11
N GLU A 82 -15.54 -8.78 21.10
CA GLU A 82 -15.14 -8.16 19.83
C GLU A 82 -16.37 -7.66 19.05
N ALA A 83 -17.47 -8.43 19.02
CA ALA A 83 -18.72 -8.01 18.38
C ALA A 83 -19.28 -6.72 19.01
N VAL A 84 -19.34 -6.63 20.34
CA VAL A 84 -19.76 -5.43 21.08
C VAL A 84 -18.83 -4.24 20.83
N ARG A 85 -17.52 -4.47 20.70
CA ARG A 85 -16.56 -3.40 20.39
C ARG A 85 -16.80 -2.78 19.02
N GLN A 86 -17.24 -3.57 18.04
CA GLN A 86 -17.55 -3.06 16.71
C GLN A 86 -18.94 -2.44 16.62
N ASN A 87 -19.94 -2.99 17.32
CA ASN A 87 -21.28 -2.43 17.38
C ASN A 87 -21.80 -2.33 18.83
N PRO A 88 -21.46 -1.26 19.56
CA PRO A 88 -21.83 -1.13 20.97
C PRO A 88 -23.33 -0.87 21.19
N ASN A 89 -24.07 -0.49 20.14
CA ASN A 89 -25.51 -0.22 20.21
C ASN A 89 -26.39 -1.45 19.97
N ASP A 90 -25.82 -2.60 19.65
CA ASP A 90 -26.62 -3.80 19.43
C ASP A 90 -27.00 -4.48 20.75
N ALA A 91 -28.27 -4.35 21.12
CA ALA A 91 -28.84 -4.96 22.32
C ALA A 91 -28.81 -6.50 22.26
N GLU A 92 -28.87 -7.11 21.07
CA GLU A 92 -28.84 -8.56 20.94
C GLU A 92 -27.47 -9.12 21.34
N THR A 93 -26.38 -8.52 20.82
CA THR A 93 -25.01 -8.91 21.20
C THR A 93 -24.78 -8.78 22.72
N TRP A 94 -25.26 -7.71 23.35
CA TRP A 94 -25.17 -7.54 24.79
C TRP A 94 -25.93 -8.62 25.57
N ALA A 95 -27.13 -8.98 25.12
CA ALA A 95 -27.92 -10.05 25.73
C ALA A 95 -27.21 -11.41 25.63
N LYS A 96 -26.59 -11.72 24.48
CA LYS A 96 -25.79 -12.94 24.29
C LYS A 96 -24.57 -12.97 25.21
N LEU A 97 -23.83 -11.86 25.33
CA LEU A 97 -22.68 -11.75 26.22
C LEU A 97 -23.08 -11.95 27.70
N ALA A 98 -24.13 -11.28 28.16
CA ALA A 98 -24.63 -11.41 29.53
C ALA A 98 -25.11 -12.82 29.85
N ARG A 99 -25.81 -13.46 28.90
CA ARG A 99 -26.24 -14.86 29.02
C ARG A 99 -25.05 -15.78 29.25
N ILE A 100 -23.97 -15.64 28.47
CA ILE A 100 -22.80 -16.52 28.56
C ILE A 100 -22.01 -16.29 29.84
N GLN A 101 -21.85 -15.04 30.26
CA GLN A 101 -21.21 -14.72 31.54
C GLN A 101 -21.95 -15.31 32.74
N THR A 102 -23.28 -15.43 32.64
CA THR A 102 -24.08 -16.10 33.68
C THR A 102 -23.81 -17.60 33.72
N TYR A 103 -23.56 -18.23 32.57
CA TYR A 103 -23.21 -19.66 32.51
C TYR A 103 -21.77 -19.98 32.92
N SER A 104 -20.85 -19.01 32.81
CA SER A 104 -19.45 -19.17 33.22
C SER A 104 -19.17 -18.83 34.69
N SER A 105 -20.18 -18.36 35.43
CA SER A 105 -20.09 -17.99 36.85
C SER A 105 -20.23 -19.17 37.80
#